data_AF-A0A1H9MMZ6-F1
#
_entry.id   AF-A0A1H9MMZ6-F1
#
_cell.length_a   1.000
_cell.length_b   1.000
_cell.length_c   1.000
_cell.angle_alpha   90.00
_cell.angle_beta   90.00
_cell.angle_gamma   90.00
#
_symmetry.space_group_name_H-M   'P 1'
#
loop_
_entity.id
_entity.type
_entity.pdbx_description
1 polymer ?
#
loop_
_entity_poly.entity_id
_entity_poly.type
_entity_poly.pdbx_seq_one_letter_code
_entity_poly.pdbx_strand_id
1 'polypeptide(L)'
;MTQNSFDLDADLVELTPFVPEAEAVPNAPLSELAFRADAWLPDETSRLRAAFAEDRTIDEIAAMLGRPRAGVATRIHDLGLRRNSRRSWSDWDDEEMARCYAHVPTATLAARLGRGVSALYARARLLGLSEPGSPPYSGWEDAQLRAGYEQGVPVAQISSLIGRPLSGVIARASVLGLRHACQPDDWTDAEMTRALTLAATGARYMAIARMLAHEGFPERNSRSLGQRLRLLGYGRGWGRAWIAEEDDLLRHAYATGASLTPLRERLGRSSHSIRWRAEALKLRGTHVRRDGFRQGPIWTAEDEARLCADYGKIPTREIAKALGRGLRAVLYRANHLGLVHGFMRPFSDDEDRAIRNAWTHGVSMVDVAQALGRDPAVIGKHAARIGYRFNDPARPSRGPRTRRASRAPVTLESLLALDPPDLPIAA
;
A
#
# COMPACT_ATOMS: atom_id res chain seq x y z
N MET A 1 -15.90 -51.66 -45.78
CA MET A 1 -14.85 -51.45 -44.76
C MET A 1 -13.57 -51.12 -45.48
N THR A 2 -13.21 -49.84 -45.52
CA THR A 2 -11.97 -49.34 -46.12
C THR A 2 -11.35 -48.42 -45.09
N GLN A 3 -10.38 -48.95 -44.33
CA GLN A 3 -9.56 -48.18 -43.41
C GLN A 3 -8.47 -47.48 -44.22
N ASN A 4 -8.50 -46.15 -44.21
CA ASN A 4 -7.38 -45.34 -44.66
C ASN A 4 -6.21 -45.53 -43.69
N SER A 5 -5.14 -46.16 -44.17
CA SER A 5 -3.84 -46.19 -43.53
C SER A 5 -3.26 -44.77 -43.56
N PHE A 6 -3.00 -44.19 -42.39
CA PHE A 6 -2.21 -42.97 -42.29
C PHE A 6 -0.74 -43.34 -42.46
N ASP A 7 -0.14 -42.78 -43.50
CA ASP A 7 1.29 -42.82 -43.77
C ASP A 7 2.00 -41.99 -42.69
N LEU A 8 2.73 -42.67 -41.80
CA LEU A 8 3.54 -42.07 -40.74
C LEU A 8 5.01 -42.37 -41.01
N ASP A 9 5.50 -41.94 -42.18
CA ASP A 9 6.93 -41.76 -42.44
C ASP A 9 7.44 -40.52 -41.66
N ALA A 10 7.47 -40.63 -40.34
CA ALA A 10 8.25 -39.73 -39.50
C ALA A 10 9.58 -40.43 -39.21
N ASP A 11 10.68 -39.87 -39.72
CA ASP A 11 12.03 -40.28 -39.36
C ASP A 11 12.19 -40.23 -37.84
N LEU A 12 12.23 -41.41 -37.21
CA LEU A 12 12.54 -41.57 -35.80
C LEU A 12 14.02 -41.25 -35.60
N VAL A 13 14.31 -39.99 -35.25
CA VAL A 13 15.65 -39.58 -34.80
C VAL A 13 15.77 -39.91 -33.32
N GLU A 14 16.45 -41.01 -32.98
CA GLU A 14 16.90 -41.27 -31.62
C GLU A 14 17.96 -40.22 -31.24
N LEU A 15 17.60 -39.31 -30.33
CA LEU A 15 18.53 -38.32 -29.79
C LEU A 15 19.46 -38.99 -28.79
N THR A 16 20.76 -39.00 -29.10
CA THR A 16 21.82 -39.52 -28.23
C THR A 16 21.86 -38.76 -26.90
N PRO A 17 21.97 -39.43 -25.74
CA PRO A 17 22.06 -38.75 -24.45
C PRO A 17 23.33 -37.89 -24.37
N PHE A 18 23.14 -36.64 -23.94
CA PHE A 18 24.22 -35.68 -23.68
C PHE A 18 25.09 -36.18 -22.52
N VAL A 19 26.30 -36.65 -22.86
CA VAL A 19 27.38 -36.88 -21.89
C VAL A 19 28.22 -35.61 -21.91
N PRO A 20 28.22 -34.78 -20.84
CA PRO A 20 29.05 -33.59 -20.82
C PRO A 20 30.52 -34.01 -20.96
N GLU A 21 31.20 -33.48 -21.98
CA GLU A 21 32.65 -33.60 -22.06
C GLU A 21 33.23 -33.02 -20.77
N ALA A 22 34.18 -33.74 -20.17
CA ALA A 22 34.95 -33.26 -19.04
C ALA A 22 35.85 -32.11 -19.52
N GLU A 23 35.26 -30.94 -19.75
CA GLU A 23 35.99 -29.69 -19.82
C GLU A 23 36.72 -29.56 -18.49
N ALA A 24 38.04 -29.71 -18.54
CA ALA A 24 38.92 -29.36 -17.45
C ALA A 24 38.79 -27.85 -17.23
N VAL A 25 37.77 -27.44 -16.46
CA VAL A 25 37.62 -26.08 -15.98
C VAL A 25 38.93 -25.74 -15.29
N PRO A 26 39.66 -24.68 -15.71
CA PRO A 26 40.85 -24.27 -15.01
C PRO A 26 40.49 -24.04 -13.56
N ASN A 27 41.07 -24.83 -12.66
CA ASN A 27 40.90 -24.70 -11.21
C ASN A 27 41.69 -23.46 -10.75
N ALA A 28 41.30 -22.28 -11.27
CA ALA A 28 41.73 -21.02 -10.74
C ALA A 28 41.07 -20.89 -9.37
N PRO A 29 41.84 -20.72 -8.27
CA PRO A 29 41.24 -20.48 -6.97
C PRO A 29 40.33 -19.25 -7.11
N LEU A 30 39.07 -19.40 -6.68
CA LEU A 30 38.10 -18.31 -6.68
C LEU A 30 38.75 -17.08 -6.05
N SER A 31 38.72 -15.93 -6.74
CA SER A 31 39.27 -14.70 -6.20
C SER A 31 38.59 -14.39 -4.87
N GLU A 32 39.38 -14.13 -3.82
CA GLU A 32 38.84 -13.70 -2.53
C GLU A 32 38.06 -12.39 -2.72
N LEU A 33 36.73 -12.49 -2.67
CA LEU A 33 35.85 -11.32 -2.63
C LEU A 33 36.09 -10.62 -1.29
N ALA A 34 36.49 -9.35 -1.33
CA ALA A 34 36.66 -8.54 -0.14
C ALA A 34 35.40 -8.63 0.74
N PHE A 35 35.55 -9.18 1.95
CA PHE A 35 34.46 -9.34 2.90
C PHE A 35 33.81 -7.98 3.17
N ARG A 36 32.55 -7.82 2.80
CA ARG A 36 31.78 -6.65 3.19
C ARG A 36 31.21 -6.90 4.58
N ALA A 37 31.46 -6.00 5.52
CA ALA A 37 30.96 -6.14 6.90
C ALA A 37 29.42 -6.22 7.00
N ASP A 38 28.70 -5.80 5.95
CA ASP A 38 27.24 -5.88 5.83
C ASP A 38 26.73 -7.14 5.12
N ALA A 39 27.61 -8.02 4.62
CA ALA A 39 27.23 -9.26 3.96
C ALA A 39 26.65 -10.27 4.97
N TRP A 40 25.53 -10.89 4.62
CA TRP A 40 24.89 -11.93 5.43
C TRP A 40 25.54 -13.29 5.18
N LEU A 41 26.07 -13.91 6.23
CA LEU A 41 26.61 -15.26 6.16
C LEU A 41 25.47 -16.30 6.03
N PRO A 42 25.74 -17.47 5.41
CA PRO A 42 24.77 -18.57 5.37
C PRO A 42 24.31 -19.00 6.77
N ASP A 43 25.23 -19.09 7.73
CA ASP A 43 24.94 -19.41 9.12
C ASP A 43 24.05 -18.36 9.80
N GLU A 44 24.36 -17.06 9.64
CA GLU A 44 23.52 -15.98 10.15
C GLU A 44 22.10 -16.04 9.56
N THR A 45 21.99 -16.40 8.27
CA THR A 45 20.70 -16.58 7.60
C THR A 45 19.93 -17.77 8.19
N SER A 46 20.60 -18.89 8.47
CA SER A 46 20.00 -20.08 9.10
C SER A 46 19.55 -19.80 10.53
N ARG A 47 20.39 -19.14 11.35
CA ARG A 47 20.04 -18.73 12.71
C ARG A 47 18.91 -17.72 12.74
N LEU A 48 18.87 -16.77 11.81
CA LEU A 48 17.72 -15.86 11.64
C LEU A 48 16.44 -16.64 11.33
N ARG A 49 16.48 -17.61 10.42
CA ARG A 49 15.32 -18.44 10.07
C ARG A 49 14.82 -19.26 11.26
N ALA A 50 15.73 -19.89 12.01
CA ALA A 50 15.40 -20.66 13.20
C ALA A 50 14.79 -19.76 14.29
N ALA A 51 15.44 -18.65 14.63
CA ALA A 51 14.96 -17.70 15.62
C ALA A 51 13.63 -17.04 15.23
N PHE A 52 13.44 -16.74 13.93
CA PHE A 52 12.17 -16.24 13.41
C PHE A 52 11.07 -17.31 13.46
N ALA A 53 11.40 -18.59 13.27
CA ALA A 53 10.49 -19.71 13.43
C ALA A 53 10.13 -19.97 14.91
N GLU A 54 11.04 -19.71 15.84
CA GLU A 54 10.83 -19.77 17.31
C GLU A 54 10.05 -18.57 17.88
N ASP A 55 9.59 -17.64 17.04
CA ASP A 55 8.84 -16.42 17.41
C ASP A 55 9.61 -15.33 18.17
N ARG A 56 10.95 -15.44 18.29
CA ARG A 56 11.78 -14.40 18.92
C ARG A 56 11.51 -13.03 18.30
N THR A 57 11.36 -11.97 19.08
CA THR A 57 11.13 -10.62 18.59
C THR A 57 12.27 -10.15 17.67
N ILE A 58 12.02 -9.17 16.80
CA ILE A 58 13.07 -8.65 15.91
C ILE A 58 14.26 -8.10 16.74
N ASP A 59 14.01 -7.58 17.94
CA ASP A 59 15.06 -7.09 18.85
C ASP A 59 15.90 -8.23 19.44
N GLU A 60 15.26 -9.36 19.81
CA GLU A 60 15.96 -10.55 20.28
C GLU A 60 16.80 -11.21 19.16
N ILE A 61 16.28 -11.25 17.94
CA ILE A 61 17.01 -11.74 16.77
C ILE A 61 18.20 -10.81 16.46
N ALA A 62 18.01 -9.49 16.54
CA ALA A 62 19.05 -8.50 16.36
C ALA A 62 20.18 -8.65 17.39
N ALA A 63 19.84 -8.80 18.67
CA ALA A 63 20.79 -9.06 19.75
C ALA A 63 21.53 -10.39 19.55
N MET A 64 20.82 -11.47 19.20
CA MET A 64 21.39 -12.79 18.96
C MET A 64 22.38 -12.82 17.80
N LEU A 65 22.13 -12.03 16.76
CA LEU A 65 22.97 -11.98 15.55
C LEU A 65 24.05 -10.88 15.62
N GLY A 66 24.03 -10.01 16.63
CA GLY A 66 24.92 -8.84 16.68
C GLY A 66 24.67 -7.86 15.52
N ARG A 67 23.43 -7.80 15.00
CA ARG A 67 23.05 -7.00 13.83
C ARG A 67 22.05 -5.92 14.24
N PRO A 68 22.02 -4.76 13.53
CA PRO A 68 21.01 -3.74 13.80
C PRO A 68 19.60 -4.23 13.46
N ARG A 69 18.61 -3.89 14.28
CA ARG A 69 17.18 -4.22 14.10
C ARG A 69 16.68 -3.99 12.68
N ALA A 70 17.06 -2.85 12.08
CA ALA A 70 16.69 -2.51 10.70
C ALA A 70 17.27 -3.50 9.67
N GLY A 71 18.52 -3.93 9.85
CA GLY A 71 19.16 -4.92 8.98
C GLY A 71 18.48 -6.29 9.07
N VAL A 72 18.10 -6.71 10.27
CA VAL A 72 17.31 -7.95 10.48
C VAL A 72 15.93 -7.83 9.83
N ALA A 73 15.24 -6.69 9.98
CA ALA A 73 13.94 -6.45 9.38
C ALA A 73 13.98 -6.49 7.85
N THR A 74 14.98 -5.84 7.23
CA THR A 74 15.22 -5.91 5.78
C THR A 74 15.50 -7.34 5.33
N ARG A 75 16.35 -8.08 6.06
CA ARG A 75 16.66 -9.47 5.72
C ARG A 75 15.43 -10.39 5.82
N ILE A 76 14.61 -10.24 6.85
CA ILE A 76 13.32 -10.95 6.98
C ILE A 76 12.42 -10.66 5.77
N HIS A 77 12.37 -9.40 5.34
CA HIS A 77 11.61 -8.99 4.17
C HIS A 77 12.12 -9.68 2.89
N ASP A 78 13.42 -9.63 2.65
CA ASP A 78 14.07 -10.16 1.44
C ASP A 78 13.99 -11.69 1.36
N LEU A 79 14.05 -12.38 2.51
CA LEU A 79 13.85 -13.82 2.60
C LEU A 79 12.37 -14.23 2.49
N GLY A 80 11.45 -13.27 2.33
CA GLY A 80 10.01 -13.52 2.23
C GLY A 80 9.38 -14.06 3.52
N LEU A 81 10.05 -13.93 4.66
CA LEU A 81 9.56 -14.43 5.93
C LEU A 81 8.38 -13.55 6.40
N ARG A 82 7.24 -14.18 6.70
CA ARG A 82 6.02 -13.52 7.18
C ARG A 82 5.47 -14.29 8.37
N ARG A 83 5.11 -13.59 9.46
CA ARG A 83 4.34 -14.18 10.55
C ARG A 83 2.86 -14.11 10.19
N ASN A 84 2.29 -15.23 9.76
CA ASN A 84 0.85 -15.39 9.89
C ASN A 84 0.54 -15.39 11.39
N SER A 85 -0.46 -14.64 11.84
CA SER A 85 -0.79 -14.50 13.26
C SER A 85 -0.94 -15.89 13.91
N ARG A 86 0.02 -16.30 14.74
CA ARG A 86 0.03 -17.60 15.45
C ARG A 86 -0.93 -17.66 16.64
N ARG A 87 -1.54 -16.52 17.00
CA ARG A 87 -2.62 -16.49 18.00
C ARG A 87 -3.74 -17.40 17.48
N SER A 88 -4.11 -18.45 18.21
CA SER A 88 -5.26 -19.28 17.85
C SER A 88 -6.52 -18.42 17.70
N TRP A 89 -7.42 -18.81 16.80
CA TRP A 89 -8.76 -18.21 16.75
C TRP A 89 -9.50 -18.62 18.01
N SER A 90 -10.04 -17.65 18.74
CA SER A 90 -10.90 -17.90 19.89
C SER A 90 -12.37 -17.94 19.46
N ASP A 91 -13.23 -18.58 20.26
CA ASP A 91 -14.67 -18.63 20.01
C ASP A 91 -15.27 -17.22 19.91
N TRP A 92 -14.75 -16.26 20.70
CA TRP A 92 -15.14 -14.86 20.59
C TRP A 92 -14.75 -14.23 19.25
N ASP A 93 -13.58 -14.56 18.70
CA ASP A 93 -13.16 -14.04 17.39
C ASP A 93 -14.12 -14.54 16.29
N ASP A 94 -14.53 -15.81 16.36
CA ASP A 94 -15.46 -16.41 15.41
C ASP A 94 -16.88 -15.85 15.56
N GLU A 95 -17.37 -15.65 16.79
CA GLU A 95 -18.65 -15.01 17.06
C GLU A 95 -18.69 -13.54 16.62
N GLU A 96 -17.60 -12.79 16.85
CA GLU A 96 -17.46 -11.40 16.42
C GLU A 96 -17.40 -11.32 14.90
N MET A 97 -16.71 -12.26 14.24
CA MET A 97 -16.73 -12.39 12.79
C MET A 97 -18.13 -12.75 12.27
N ALA A 98 -18.79 -13.76 12.83
CA ALA A 98 -20.12 -14.18 12.42
C ALA A 98 -21.14 -13.05 12.53
N ARG A 99 -20.99 -12.21 13.57
CA ARG A 99 -21.82 -11.03 13.76
C ARG A 99 -21.48 -9.95 12.75
N CYS A 100 -20.24 -9.51 12.68
CA CYS A 100 -19.87 -8.23 12.07
C CYS A 100 -19.42 -8.33 10.60
N TYR A 101 -19.03 -9.50 10.12
CA TYR A 101 -18.34 -9.63 8.82
C TYR A 101 -19.20 -9.16 7.62
N ALA A 102 -20.52 -9.35 7.67
CA ALA A 102 -21.43 -8.95 6.60
C ALA A 102 -21.71 -7.44 6.52
N HIS A 103 -21.51 -6.69 7.61
CA HIS A 103 -21.98 -5.29 7.69
C HIS A 103 -20.92 -4.29 8.21
N VAL A 104 -19.77 -4.76 8.69
CA VAL A 104 -18.64 -3.92 9.09
C VAL A 104 -17.53 -4.03 8.04
N PRO A 105 -16.91 -2.91 7.61
CA PRO A 105 -15.75 -2.97 6.74
C PRO A 105 -14.65 -3.88 7.32
N THR A 106 -14.16 -4.84 6.52
CA THR A 106 -13.22 -5.87 6.99
C THR A 106 -11.94 -5.27 7.56
N ALA A 107 -11.49 -4.11 7.08
CA ALA A 107 -10.35 -3.39 7.64
C ALA A 107 -10.59 -2.89 9.08
N THR A 108 -11.80 -2.41 9.39
CA THR A 108 -12.20 -1.99 10.73
C THR A 108 -12.32 -3.20 11.65
N LEU A 109 -12.87 -4.31 11.15
CA LEU A 109 -12.94 -5.57 11.88
C LEU A 109 -11.54 -6.14 12.16
N ALA A 110 -10.64 -6.10 11.17
CA ALA A 110 -9.24 -6.52 11.31
C ALA A 110 -8.50 -5.71 12.39
N ALA A 111 -8.67 -4.39 12.40
CA ALA A 111 -8.13 -3.52 13.44
C ALA A 111 -8.72 -3.82 14.83
N ARG A 112 -10.03 -4.09 14.91
CA ARG A 112 -10.73 -4.47 16.16
C ARG A 112 -10.22 -5.79 16.73
N LEU A 113 -10.00 -6.80 15.87
CA LEU A 113 -9.52 -8.13 16.27
C LEU A 113 -7.99 -8.18 16.47
N GLY A 114 -7.27 -7.12 16.07
CA GLY A 114 -5.80 -7.10 16.10
C GLY A 114 -5.18 -8.12 15.13
N ARG A 115 -5.81 -8.33 13.97
CA ARG A 115 -5.42 -9.33 12.96
C ARG A 115 -5.23 -8.65 11.60
N GLY A 116 -4.51 -9.33 10.69
CA GLY A 116 -4.41 -8.89 9.29
C GLY A 116 -5.71 -9.16 8.52
N VAL A 117 -6.07 -8.27 7.59
CA VAL A 117 -7.28 -8.39 6.75
C VAL A 117 -7.31 -9.72 5.99
N SER A 118 -6.18 -10.18 5.44
CA SER A 118 -6.09 -11.47 4.75
C SER A 118 -6.39 -12.67 5.67
N ALA A 119 -6.06 -12.59 6.95
CA ALA A 119 -6.37 -13.65 7.91
C ALA A 119 -7.88 -13.74 8.20
N LEU A 120 -8.57 -12.59 8.22
CA LEU A 120 -10.03 -12.54 8.33
C LEU A 120 -10.70 -13.14 7.09
N TYR A 121 -10.24 -12.83 5.88
CA TYR A 121 -10.79 -13.46 4.66
C TYR A 121 -10.64 -14.99 4.69
N ALA A 122 -9.48 -15.49 5.11
CA ALA A 122 -9.24 -16.93 5.23
C ALA A 122 -10.15 -17.57 6.29
N ARG A 123 -10.27 -16.97 7.48
CA ARG A 123 -11.13 -17.50 8.55
C ARG A 123 -12.62 -17.41 8.20
N ALA A 124 -13.06 -16.32 7.57
CA ALA A 124 -14.45 -16.16 7.14
C ALA A 124 -14.87 -17.21 6.11
N ARG A 125 -13.96 -17.66 5.24
CA ARG A 125 -14.21 -18.80 4.36
C ARG A 125 -14.40 -20.10 5.14
N LEU A 126 -13.57 -20.36 6.14
CA LEU A 126 -13.68 -21.56 6.99
C LEU A 126 -14.97 -21.57 7.83
N LEU A 127 -15.44 -20.40 8.26
CA LEU A 127 -16.68 -20.23 9.02
C LEU A 127 -17.93 -20.14 8.14
N GLY A 128 -17.80 -20.21 6.80
CA GLY A 128 -18.94 -20.06 5.89
C GLY A 128 -19.58 -18.67 5.87
N LEU A 129 -18.86 -17.64 6.34
CA LEU A 129 -19.33 -16.25 6.41
C LEU A 129 -19.06 -15.46 5.12
N SER A 130 -18.23 -16.00 4.24
CA SER A 130 -18.02 -15.43 2.92
C SER A 130 -19.11 -15.91 1.99
N GLU A 131 -19.61 -15.01 1.14
CA GLU A 131 -20.45 -15.40 0.00
C GLU A 131 -19.79 -16.59 -0.73
N PRO A 132 -20.58 -17.61 -1.13
CA PRO A 132 -20.06 -18.71 -1.90
C PRO A 132 -19.29 -18.15 -3.11
N GLY A 133 -18.13 -18.74 -3.39
CA GLY A 133 -17.32 -18.34 -4.52
C GLY A 133 -18.17 -18.33 -5.79
N SER A 134 -17.88 -17.40 -6.72
CA SER A 134 -18.56 -17.40 -8.01
C SER A 134 -18.53 -18.81 -8.62
N PRO A 135 -19.63 -19.25 -9.25
CA PRO A 135 -19.66 -20.55 -9.94
C PRO A 135 -18.45 -20.71 -10.86
N PRO A 136 -17.98 -21.94 -11.07
CA PRO A 136 -16.90 -22.19 -12.02
C PRO A 136 -17.26 -21.62 -13.40
N TYR A 137 -16.23 -21.23 -14.15
CA TYR A 137 -16.42 -20.77 -15.52
C TYR A 137 -16.99 -21.92 -16.37
N SER A 138 -18.07 -21.61 -17.07
CA SER A 138 -18.73 -22.49 -18.02
C SER A 138 -17.94 -22.58 -19.33
N GLY A 139 -18.20 -23.63 -20.11
CA GLY A 139 -17.59 -23.80 -21.43
C GLY A 139 -17.92 -22.65 -22.40
N TRP A 140 -19.13 -22.07 -22.31
CA TRP A 140 -19.51 -20.90 -23.09
C TRP A 140 -18.67 -19.67 -22.71
N GLU A 141 -18.47 -19.40 -21.41
CA GLU A 141 -17.63 -18.29 -20.95
C GLU A 141 -16.18 -18.46 -21.41
N ASP A 142 -15.61 -19.66 -21.29
CA ASP A 142 -14.26 -19.94 -21.77
C ASP A 142 -14.16 -19.75 -23.31
N ALA A 143 -15.20 -20.11 -24.06
CA ALA A 143 -15.26 -19.85 -25.51
C ALA A 143 -15.30 -18.34 -25.83
N GLN A 144 -16.07 -17.55 -25.08
CA GLN A 144 -16.08 -16.09 -25.22
C GLN A 144 -14.71 -15.48 -24.88
N LEU A 145 -14.03 -16.00 -23.85
CA LEU A 145 -12.68 -15.57 -23.49
C LEU A 145 -11.68 -15.86 -24.62
N ARG A 146 -11.69 -17.06 -25.20
CA ARG A 146 -10.81 -17.43 -26.32
C ARG A 146 -11.03 -16.51 -27.52
N ALA A 147 -12.26 -16.42 -28.00
CA ALA A 147 -12.60 -15.60 -29.17
C ALA A 147 -12.34 -14.10 -28.93
N GLY A 148 -12.70 -13.58 -27.75
CA GLY A 148 -12.50 -12.18 -27.41
C GLY A 148 -11.02 -11.80 -27.29
N TYR A 149 -10.19 -12.66 -26.71
CA TYR A 149 -8.74 -12.42 -26.60
C TYR A 149 -8.05 -12.49 -27.96
N GLU A 150 -8.45 -13.44 -28.81
CA GLU A 150 -7.97 -13.60 -30.18
C GLU A 150 -8.34 -12.43 -31.07
N GLN A 151 -9.57 -11.91 -30.96
CA GLN A 151 -10.04 -10.74 -31.72
C GLN A 151 -9.59 -9.40 -31.13
N GLY A 152 -8.88 -9.40 -29.99
CA GLY A 152 -8.41 -8.18 -29.34
C GLY A 152 -9.52 -7.33 -28.71
N VAL A 153 -10.67 -7.92 -28.38
CA VAL A 153 -11.77 -7.23 -27.71
C VAL A 153 -11.32 -6.76 -26.32
N PRO A 154 -11.57 -5.49 -25.93
CA PRO A 154 -11.19 -5.00 -24.60
C PRO A 154 -11.71 -5.91 -23.48
N VAL A 155 -10.82 -6.33 -22.57
CA VAL A 155 -11.17 -7.26 -21.48
C VAL A 155 -12.34 -6.78 -20.62
N ALA A 156 -12.53 -5.47 -20.48
CA ALA A 156 -13.69 -4.88 -19.79
C ALA A 156 -15.02 -5.15 -20.52
N GLN A 157 -15.00 -5.19 -21.85
CA GLN A 157 -16.17 -5.53 -22.66
C GLN A 157 -16.45 -7.04 -22.60
N ILE A 158 -15.41 -7.89 -22.64
CA ILE A 158 -15.55 -9.35 -22.40
C ILE A 158 -16.17 -9.59 -21.02
N SER A 159 -15.65 -8.91 -19.98
CA SER A 159 -16.17 -8.95 -18.60
C SER A 159 -17.64 -8.55 -18.52
N SER A 160 -18.04 -7.50 -19.23
CA SER A 160 -19.44 -7.06 -19.30
C SER A 160 -20.33 -8.07 -20.04
N LEU A 161 -19.84 -8.65 -21.13
CA LEU A 161 -20.57 -9.63 -21.94
C LEU A 161 -20.91 -10.90 -21.16
N ILE A 162 -19.94 -11.43 -20.39
CA ILE A 162 -20.13 -12.67 -19.64
C ILE A 162 -20.63 -12.46 -18.20
N GLY A 163 -20.77 -11.20 -17.75
CA GLY A 163 -21.24 -10.87 -16.41
C GLY A 163 -20.27 -11.27 -15.29
N ARG A 164 -18.95 -11.28 -15.55
CA ARG A 164 -17.91 -11.62 -14.56
C ARG A 164 -17.05 -10.41 -14.21
N PRO A 165 -16.51 -10.31 -12.99
CA PRO A 165 -15.62 -9.21 -12.62
C PRO A 165 -14.33 -9.24 -13.46
N LEU A 166 -13.83 -8.06 -13.84
CA LEU A 166 -12.63 -7.89 -14.67
C LEU A 166 -11.43 -8.71 -14.16
N SER A 167 -11.19 -8.69 -12.84
CA SER A 167 -10.10 -9.45 -12.21
C SER A 167 -10.29 -10.97 -12.35
N GLY A 168 -11.53 -11.45 -12.27
CA GLY A 168 -11.87 -12.85 -12.48
C GLY A 168 -11.61 -13.27 -13.92
N VAL A 169 -11.98 -12.44 -14.90
CA VAL A 169 -11.74 -12.70 -16.33
C VAL A 169 -10.24 -12.77 -16.62
N ILE A 170 -9.46 -11.83 -16.09
CA ILE A 170 -8.00 -11.83 -16.24
C ILE A 170 -7.39 -13.10 -15.63
N ALA A 171 -7.82 -13.48 -14.43
CA ALA A 171 -7.34 -14.69 -13.77
C ALA A 171 -7.70 -15.95 -14.57
N ARG A 172 -8.94 -16.05 -15.07
CA ARG A 172 -9.37 -17.18 -15.88
C ARG A 172 -8.61 -17.25 -17.20
N ALA A 173 -8.44 -16.14 -17.90
CA ALA A 173 -7.66 -16.07 -19.12
C ALA A 173 -6.20 -16.50 -18.90
N SER A 174 -5.60 -16.12 -17.76
CA SER A 174 -4.27 -16.59 -17.37
C SER A 174 -4.23 -18.11 -17.15
N VAL A 175 -5.24 -18.70 -16.51
CA VAL A 175 -5.35 -20.16 -16.32
C VAL A 175 -5.50 -20.89 -17.65
N LEU A 176 -6.22 -20.30 -18.61
CA LEU A 176 -6.38 -20.81 -19.97
C LEU A 176 -5.16 -20.54 -20.87
N GLY A 177 -4.12 -19.85 -20.37
CA GLY A 177 -2.93 -19.50 -21.14
C GLY A 177 -3.18 -18.46 -22.26
N LEU A 178 -4.28 -17.71 -22.19
CA LEU A 178 -4.66 -16.78 -23.25
C LEU A 178 -3.81 -15.50 -23.22
N ARG A 179 -3.32 -15.11 -24.40
CA ARG A 179 -2.67 -13.82 -24.65
C ARG A 179 -3.62 -12.95 -25.47
N HIS A 180 -3.69 -11.68 -25.11
CA HIS A 180 -4.55 -10.74 -25.81
C HIS A 180 -3.89 -10.29 -27.11
N ALA A 181 -4.63 -10.19 -28.21
CA ALA A 181 -4.08 -9.85 -29.53
C ALA A 181 -3.33 -8.50 -29.60
N CYS A 182 -3.55 -7.58 -28.66
CA CYS A 182 -2.83 -6.30 -28.58
C CYS A 182 -1.53 -6.38 -27.75
N GLN A 183 -1.18 -7.59 -27.31
CA GLN A 183 0.07 -7.94 -26.64
C GLN A 183 0.69 -9.19 -27.29
N PRO A 184 0.90 -9.21 -28.63
CA PRO A 184 1.66 -10.30 -29.20
C PRO A 184 3.13 -10.16 -28.79
N ASP A 185 3.88 -11.27 -28.75
CA ASP A 185 5.29 -11.32 -28.30
C ASP A 185 6.30 -11.31 -29.47
N ASP A 186 5.78 -11.25 -30.69
CA ASP A 186 6.47 -11.24 -31.98
C ASP A 186 7.03 -9.85 -32.34
N TRP A 187 7.79 -9.24 -31.44
CA TRP A 187 8.43 -7.95 -31.70
C TRP A 187 9.49 -8.08 -32.78
N THR A 188 9.31 -7.39 -33.91
CA THR A 188 10.31 -7.37 -34.99
C THR A 188 11.34 -6.26 -34.77
N ASP A 189 12.57 -6.47 -35.25
CA ASP A 189 13.62 -5.44 -35.18
C ASP A 189 13.27 -4.19 -35.98
N ALA A 190 12.56 -4.34 -37.10
CA ALA A 190 12.07 -3.23 -37.91
C ALA A 190 11.03 -2.37 -37.15
N GLU A 191 10.06 -3.02 -36.51
CA GLU A 191 9.07 -2.36 -35.65
C GLU A 191 9.76 -1.61 -34.51
N MET A 192 10.74 -2.24 -33.86
CA MET A 192 11.44 -1.64 -32.73
C MET A 192 12.34 -0.47 -33.12
N THR A 193 13.04 -0.58 -34.24
CA THR A 193 13.85 0.51 -34.79
C THR A 193 12.96 1.70 -35.12
N ARG A 194 11.82 1.47 -35.78
CA ARG A 194 10.87 2.53 -36.10
C ARG A 194 10.26 3.15 -34.84
N ALA A 195 9.89 2.33 -33.87
CA ALA A 195 9.39 2.79 -32.58
C ALA A 195 10.41 3.70 -31.87
N LEU A 196 11.70 3.36 -31.91
CA LEU A 196 12.78 4.19 -31.35
C LEU A 196 12.90 5.52 -32.06
N THR A 197 12.85 5.55 -33.40
CA THR A 197 12.85 6.79 -34.18
C THR A 197 11.68 7.70 -33.81
N LEU A 198 10.47 7.14 -33.76
CA LEU A 198 9.27 7.88 -33.34
C LEU A 198 9.33 8.32 -31.88
N ALA A 199 9.99 7.55 -31.02
CA ALA A 199 10.19 7.93 -29.63
C ALA A 199 11.20 9.09 -29.51
N ALA A 200 12.25 9.12 -30.34
CA ALA A 200 13.22 10.21 -30.37
C ALA A 200 12.60 11.58 -30.70
N THR A 201 11.52 11.63 -31.50
CA THR A 201 10.82 12.89 -31.84
C THR A 201 10.03 13.52 -30.70
N GLY A 202 9.88 12.83 -29.56
CA GLY A 202 9.10 13.37 -28.44
C GLY A 202 7.64 12.89 -28.38
N ALA A 203 7.18 12.06 -29.32
CA ALA A 203 5.83 11.49 -29.32
C ALA A 203 5.51 10.59 -28.10
N ARG A 204 4.30 10.68 -27.55
CA ARG A 204 3.86 9.81 -26.42
C ARG A 204 3.70 8.36 -26.90
N TYR A 205 3.93 7.38 -26.02
CA TYR A 205 3.82 5.95 -26.38
C TYR A 205 2.49 5.55 -27.02
N MET A 206 1.37 6.16 -26.61
CA MET A 206 0.07 5.93 -27.28
C MET A 206 0.04 6.46 -28.72
N ALA A 207 0.66 7.61 -28.98
CA ALA A 207 0.76 8.16 -30.33
C ALA A 207 1.70 7.30 -31.19
N ILE A 208 2.83 6.88 -30.64
CA ILE A 208 3.78 5.97 -31.33
C ILE A 208 3.07 4.67 -31.71
N ALA A 209 2.35 4.04 -30.79
CA ALA A 209 1.61 2.80 -31.08
C ALA A 209 0.60 2.96 -32.22
N ARG A 210 -0.11 4.10 -32.28
CA ARG A 210 -1.04 4.40 -33.39
C ARG A 210 -0.32 4.66 -34.72
N MET A 211 0.82 5.35 -34.68
CA MET A 211 1.62 5.60 -35.87
C MET A 211 2.18 4.30 -36.44
N LEU A 212 2.71 3.41 -35.58
CA LEU A 212 3.16 2.08 -35.98
C LEU A 212 2.04 1.27 -36.60
N ALA A 213 0.84 1.27 -35.99
CA ALA A 213 -0.33 0.59 -36.55
C ALA A 213 -0.72 1.14 -37.94
N HIS A 214 -0.70 2.47 -38.11
CA HIS A 214 -0.96 3.10 -39.41
C HIS A 214 0.10 2.78 -40.47
N GLU A 215 1.35 2.56 -40.03
CA GLU A 215 2.47 2.13 -40.89
C GLU A 215 2.45 0.62 -41.20
N GLY A 216 1.45 -0.12 -40.72
CA GLY A 216 1.24 -1.54 -41.01
C GLY A 216 1.88 -2.50 -40.01
N PHE A 217 2.44 -2.00 -38.89
CA PHE A 217 2.90 -2.85 -37.80
C PHE A 217 1.71 -3.36 -36.94
N PRO A 218 1.87 -4.48 -36.21
CA PRO A 218 0.83 -4.98 -35.31
C PRO A 218 0.37 -3.92 -34.29
N GLU A 219 -0.91 -3.94 -33.92
CA GLU A 219 -1.43 -3.05 -32.88
C GLU A 219 -0.88 -3.44 -31.49
N ARG A 220 0.00 -2.60 -30.94
CA ARG A 220 0.61 -2.84 -29.62
C ARG A 220 0.00 -1.98 -28.52
N ASN A 221 -0.11 -2.56 -27.33
CA ASN A 221 -0.36 -1.78 -26.11
C ASN A 221 0.79 -0.80 -25.82
N SER A 222 0.46 0.48 -25.63
CA SER A 222 1.44 1.52 -25.27
C SER A 222 2.29 1.20 -24.03
N ARG A 223 1.78 0.41 -23.07
CA ARG A 223 2.53 -0.04 -21.90
C ARG A 223 3.60 -1.07 -22.26
N SER A 224 3.26 -2.08 -23.08
CA SER A 224 4.22 -3.10 -23.51
C SER A 224 5.28 -2.48 -24.43
N LEU A 225 4.86 -1.59 -25.35
CA LEU A 225 5.77 -0.78 -26.16
C LEU A 225 6.77 0.01 -25.30
N GLY A 226 6.28 0.67 -24.24
CA GLY A 226 7.15 1.41 -23.31
C GLY A 226 8.10 0.51 -22.50
N GLN A 227 7.69 -0.73 -22.16
CA GLN A 227 8.58 -1.71 -21.53
C GLN A 227 9.66 -2.18 -22.51
N ARG A 228 9.29 -2.48 -23.76
CA ARG A 228 10.23 -2.93 -24.79
C ARG A 228 11.25 -1.86 -25.16
N LEU A 229 10.80 -0.62 -25.36
CA LEU A 229 11.69 0.52 -25.61
C LEU A 229 12.68 0.76 -24.46
N ARG A 230 12.29 0.52 -23.20
CA ARG A 230 13.22 0.60 -22.05
C ARG A 230 14.29 -0.49 -22.08
N LEU A 231 13.95 -1.71 -22.49
CA LEU A 231 14.94 -2.78 -22.67
C LEU A 231 15.96 -2.43 -23.75
N LEU A 232 15.53 -1.68 -24.78
CA LEU A 232 16.40 -1.13 -25.83
C LEU A 232 17.11 0.18 -25.42
N GLY A 233 17.07 0.55 -24.14
CA GLY A 233 17.78 1.73 -23.60
C GLY A 233 17.04 3.07 -23.76
N TYR A 234 15.83 3.09 -24.33
CA TYR A 234 15.03 4.31 -24.46
C TYR A 234 14.18 4.57 -23.21
N GLY A 235 14.54 5.61 -22.43
CA GLY A 235 13.85 6.02 -21.21
C GLY A 235 13.37 7.48 -21.22
N ARG A 236 12.05 7.71 -21.28
CA ARG A 236 11.48 9.04 -20.98
C ARG A 236 11.56 9.33 -19.48
N GLY A 237 12.53 10.15 -19.07
CA GLY A 237 12.56 10.74 -17.73
C GLY A 237 13.16 9.88 -16.61
N TRP A 238 13.68 8.69 -16.93
CA TRP A 238 14.69 7.98 -16.17
C TRP A 238 15.72 7.50 -17.20
N GLY A 239 16.82 8.24 -17.37
CA GLY A 239 17.94 7.82 -18.22
C GLY A 239 18.36 8.73 -19.39
N ARG A 240 17.56 9.73 -19.83
CA ARG A 240 18.07 10.72 -20.81
C ARG A 240 19.13 11.62 -20.14
N ALA A 241 20.34 11.65 -20.69
CA ALA A 241 21.42 12.53 -20.22
C ALA A 241 20.98 14.01 -20.22
N TRP A 242 21.48 14.78 -19.25
CA TRP A 242 21.29 16.24 -19.23
C TRP A 242 22.32 16.88 -20.14
N ILE A 243 21.88 17.77 -21.02
CA ILE A 243 22.78 18.57 -21.87
C ILE A 243 23.07 19.92 -21.22
N ALA A 244 24.14 20.58 -21.66
CA ALA A 244 24.61 21.84 -21.06
C ALA A 244 23.53 22.94 -21.11
N GLU A 245 22.77 23.01 -22.20
CA GLU A 245 21.70 23.98 -22.41
C GLU A 245 20.55 23.78 -21.42
N GLU A 246 20.23 22.54 -21.06
CA GLU A 246 19.20 22.24 -20.06
C GLU A 246 19.66 22.64 -18.65
N ASP A 247 20.95 22.47 -18.35
CA ASP A 247 21.53 22.93 -17.10
C ASP A 247 21.55 24.45 -17.01
N ASP A 248 21.83 25.15 -18.12
CA ASP A 248 21.83 26.61 -18.19
C ASP A 248 20.42 27.19 -18.04
N LEU A 249 19.41 26.56 -18.66
CA LEU A 249 18.02 26.92 -18.45
C LEU A 249 17.60 26.74 -16.98
N LEU A 250 18.10 25.67 -16.33
CA LEU A 250 17.83 25.41 -14.92
C LEU A 250 18.54 26.43 -14.02
N ARG A 251 19.81 26.75 -14.28
CA ARG A 251 20.58 27.81 -13.58
C ARG A 251 19.88 29.17 -13.72
N HIS A 252 19.49 29.54 -14.92
CA HIS A 252 18.81 30.79 -15.21
C HIS A 252 17.46 30.90 -14.49
N ALA A 253 16.66 29.82 -14.48
CA ALA A 253 15.39 29.81 -13.76
C ALA A 253 15.57 29.98 -12.24
N TYR A 254 16.62 29.39 -11.67
CA TYR A 254 16.94 29.56 -10.25
C TYR A 254 17.43 30.97 -9.92
N ALA A 255 18.28 31.55 -10.76
CA ALA A 255 18.82 32.89 -10.58
C ALA A 255 17.75 33.99 -10.71
N THR A 256 16.87 33.87 -11.71
CA THR A 256 15.78 34.83 -11.96
C THR A 256 14.55 34.61 -11.08
N GLY A 257 14.51 33.49 -10.35
CA GLY A 257 13.35 33.09 -9.57
C GLY A 257 12.13 32.78 -10.44
N ALA A 258 12.33 32.33 -11.68
CA ALA A 258 11.26 31.98 -12.61
C ALA A 258 10.52 30.71 -12.16
N SER A 259 9.25 30.58 -12.53
CA SER A 259 8.49 29.37 -12.24
C SER A 259 9.10 28.15 -12.94
N LEU A 260 9.37 27.10 -12.17
CA LEU A 260 9.83 25.80 -12.71
C LEU A 260 8.72 25.04 -13.45
N THR A 261 7.47 25.54 -13.44
CA THR A 261 6.32 24.87 -14.07
C THR A 261 6.35 25.00 -15.59
N PRO A 262 6.48 26.20 -16.19
CA PRO A 262 6.77 26.34 -17.62
C PRO A 262 8.08 25.67 -18.03
N LEU A 263 9.11 25.72 -17.18
CA LEU A 263 10.40 25.06 -17.46
C LEU A 263 10.23 23.55 -17.59
N ARG A 264 9.38 22.92 -16.78
CA ARG A 264 9.07 21.49 -16.87
C ARG A 264 8.49 21.10 -18.22
N GLU A 265 7.58 21.91 -18.74
CA GLU A 265 6.95 21.67 -20.05
C GLU A 265 7.94 21.88 -21.18
N ARG A 266 8.73 22.95 -21.11
CA ARG A 266 9.78 23.26 -22.08
C ARG A 266 10.87 22.18 -22.15
N LEU A 267 11.29 21.65 -21.00
CA LEU A 267 12.31 20.60 -20.92
C LEU A 267 11.75 19.19 -21.23
N GLY A 268 10.43 19.01 -21.21
CA GLY A 268 9.80 17.68 -21.35
C GLY A 268 10.23 16.68 -20.25
N ARG A 269 10.70 17.18 -19.10
CA ARG A 269 11.20 16.38 -17.97
C ARG A 269 10.15 16.26 -16.86
N SER A 270 10.25 15.22 -16.05
CA SER A 270 9.42 15.10 -14.85
C SER A 270 9.89 16.07 -13.75
N SER A 271 8.99 16.46 -12.84
CA SER A 271 9.34 17.29 -11.68
C SER A 271 10.43 16.64 -10.81
N HIS A 272 10.46 15.31 -10.73
CA HIS A 272 11.48 14.57 -9.99
C HIS A 272 12.86 14.67 -10.66
N SER A 273 12.91 14.53 -11.99
CA SER A 273 14.16 14.64 -12.77
C SER A 273 14.80 16.03 -12.63
N ILE A 274 13.99 17.08 -12.73
CA ILE A 274 14.44 18.48 -12.54
C ILE A 274 14.96 18.68 -11.12
N ARG A 275 14.25 18.17 -10.11
CA ARG A 275 14.65 18.27 -8.71
C ARG A 275 15.99 17.58 -8.44
N TRP A 276 16.22 16.39 -9.00
CA TRP A 276 17.49 15.68 -8.85
C TRP A 276 18.64 16.38 -9.58
N ARG A 277 18.38 16.94 -10.76
CA ARG A 277 19.42 17.71 -11.45
C ARG A 277 19.76 19.01 -10.73
N ALA A 278 18.76 19.72 -10.23
CA ALA A 278 18.98 20.91 -9.42
C ALA A 278 19.82 20.61 -8.17
N GLU A 279 19.66 19.42 -7.58
CA GLU A 279 20.49 18.95 -6.46
C GLU A 279 21.93 18.64 -6.90
N ALA A 280 22.11 17.95 -8.03
CA ALA A 280 23.43 17.68 -8.60
C ALA A 280 24.19 18.98 -8.99
N LEU A 281 23.48 19.99 -9.48
CA LEU A 281 24.00 21.32 -9.78
C LEU A 281 24.13 22.23 -8.55
N LYS A 282 23.80 21.72 -7.35
CA LYS A 282 23.82 22.48 -6.08
C LYS A 282 22.96 23.75 -6.10
N LEU A 283 21.87 23.74 -6.88
CA LEU A 283 20.91 24.85 -6.98
C LEU A 283 19.81 24.78 -5.90
N ARG A 284 19.68 23.66 -5.17
CA ARG A 284 18.70 23.59 -4.08
C ARG A 284 19.00 24.65 -3.01
N GLY A 285 17.98 25.44 -2.67
CA GLY A 285 18.09 26.52 -1.67
C GLY A 285 18.61 27.85 -2.22
N THR A 286 19.14 27.90 -3.45
CA THR A 286 19.60 29.15 -4.09
C THR A 286 18.50 29.90 -4.84
N HIS A 287 17.33 29.29 -4.98
CA HIS A 287 16.19 29.92 -5.62
C HIS A 287 15.77 31.17 -4.85
N VAL A 288 15.62 32.31 -5.55
CA VAL A 288 15.22 33.60 -4.95
C VAL A 288 13.95 33.47 -4.10
N ARG A 289 13.02 32.59 -4.50
CA ARG A 289 11.83 32.22 -3.73
C ARG A 289 12.04 30.91 -2.98
N ARG A 290 12.95 30.90 -2.01
CA ARG A 290 13.37 29.72 -1.22
C ARG A 290 12.19 29.02 -0.57
N ASP A 291 11.21 29.78 -0.08
CA ASP A 291 10.03 29.28 0.64
C ASP A 291 8.85 28.95 -0.28
N GLY A 292 9.08 28.98 -1.60
CA GLY A 292 8.22 28.39 -2.61
C GLY A 292 7.48 29.39 -3.51
N PHE A 293 7.04 28.86 -4.65
CA PHE A 293 6.15 29.54 -5.61
C PHE A 293 4.67 29.18 -5.39
N ARG A 294 4.35 28.40 -4.34
CA ARG A 294 3.03 27.80 -4.12
C ARG A 294 2.39 28.27 -2.81
N GLN A 295 1.55 29.29 -2.96
CA GLN A 295 0.28 29.50 -2.26
C GLN A 295 0.28 29.71 -0.72
N GLY A 296 0.91 30.80 -0.29
CA GLY A 296 0.53 31.47 0.96
C GLY A 296 1.54 32.53 1.41
N PRO A 297 1.11 33.54 2.17
CA PRO A 297 2.03 34.41 2.92
C PRO A 297 2.91 33.59 3.85
N ILE A 298 4.14 34.06 4.08
CA ILE A 298 5.09 33.47 5.05
C ILE A 298 4.39 33.34 6.41
N TRP A 299 4.64 32.22 7.12
CA TRP A 299 4.14 32.06 8.49
C TRP A 299 4.86 33.05 9.40
N THR A 300 4.11 33.95 10.02
CA THR A 300 4.64 34.86 11.04
C THR A 300 4.54 34.21 12.43
N ALA A 301 5.27 34.73 13.41
CA ALA A 301 5.16 34.28 14.80
C ALA A 301 3.74 34.47 15.37
N GLU A 302 3.02 35.50 14.91
CA GLU A 302 1.63 35.75 15.28
C GLU A 302 0.69 34.67 14.71
N ASP A 303 0.90 34.28 13.45
CA ASP A 303 0.13 33.19 12.82
C ASP A 303 0.32 31.85 13.56
N GLU A 304 1.55 31.58 14.01
CA GLU A 304 1.88 30.37 14.76
C GLU A 304 1.31 30.40 16.17
N ALA A 305 1.43 31.51 16.88
CA ALA A 305 0.83 31.69 18.20
C ALA A 305 -0.68 31.48 18.14
N ARG A 306 -1.34 32.04 17.12
CA ARG A 306 -2.76 31.86 16.88
C ARG A 306 -3.11 30.42 16.52
N LEU A 307 -2.34 29.78 15.64
CA LEU A 307 -2.52 28.38 15.31
C LEU A 307 -2.38 27.49 16.56
N CYS A 308 -1.36 27.68 17.39
CA CYS A 308 -1.17 26.95 18.64
C CYS A 308 -2.33 27.18 19.64
N ALA A 309 -2.85 28.40 19.71
CA ALA A 309 -3.96 28.73 20.60
C ALA A 309 -5.28 28.09 20.17
N ASP A 310 -5.56 28.06 18.87
CA ASP A 310 -6.88 27.72 18.31
C ASP A 310 -6.99 26.26 17.83
N TYR A 311 -5.86 25.61 17.49
CA TYR A 311 -5.85 24.28 16.89
C TYR A 311 -6.38 23.21 17.85
N GLY A 312 -7.51 22.60 17.48
CA GLY A 312 -8.22 21.62 18.31
C GLY A 312 -9.30 22.22 19.22
N LYS A 313 -9.41 23.55 19.32
CA LYS A 313 -10.49 24.25 20.03
C LYS A 313 -11.61 24.73 19.12
N ILE A 314 -11.24 25.21 17.92
CA ILE A 314 -12.20 25.62 16.89
C ILE A 314 -12.00 24.83 15.58
N PRO A 315 -13.02 24.74 14.70
CA PRO A 315 -12.90 24.02 13.44
C PRO A 315 -11.73 24.54 12.59
N THR A 316 -10.87 23.65 12.10
CA THR A 316 -9.66 24.03 11.33
C THR A 316 -9.97 24.86 10.08
N ARG A 317 -11.19 24.78 9.54
CA ARG A 317 -11.66 25.64 8.44
C ARG A 317 -11.80 27.10 8.84
N GLU A 318 -12.22 27.38 10.07
CA GLU A 318 -12.34 28.73 10.61
C GLU A 318 -10.97 29.32 10.88
N ILE A 319 -10.05 28.52 11.44
CA ILE A 319 -8.62 28.89 11.57
C ILE A 319 -8.04 29.24 10.20
N ALA A 320 -8.32 28.42 9.18
CA ALA A 320 -7.85 28.68 7.81
C ALA A 320 -8.39 29.99 7.23
N LYS A 321 -9.69 30.28 7.43
CA LYS A 321 -10.31 31.55 7.02
C LYS A 321 -9.69 32.74 7.76
N ALA A 322 -9.51 32.63 9.07
CA ALA A 322 -8.96 33.67 9.92
C ALA A 322 -7.49 34.00 9.63
N LEU A 323 -6.71 32.99 9.18
CA LEU A 323 -5.33 33.13 8.75
C LEU A 323 -5.19 33.47 7.26
N GLY A 324 -6.29 33.58 6.50
CA GLY A 324 -6.25 33.82 5.06
C GLY A 324 -5.52 32.72 4.26
N ARG A 325 -5.52 31.48 4.75
CA ARG A 325 -4.74 30.36 4.19
C ARG A 325 -5.64 29.18 3.80
N GLY A 326 -5.13 28.32 2.91
CA GLY A 326 -5.82 27.08 2.55
C GLY A 326 -5.82 26.07 3.70
N LEU A 327 -6.90 25.28 3.83
CA LEU A 327 -7.06 24.27 4.88
C LEU A 327 -5.85 23.30 4.99
N ARG A 328 -5.30 22.89 3.85
CA ARG A 328 -4.13 21.98 3.80
C ARG A 328 -2.85 22.63 4.33
N ALA A 329 -2.68 23.95 4.16
CA ALA A 329 -1.52 24.68 4.67
C ALA A 329 -1.54 24.76 6.19
N VAL A 330 -2.71 24.98 6.78
CA VAL A 330 -2.93 24.97 8.24
C VAL A 330 -2.64 23.60 8.84
N LEU A 331 -3.22 22.53 8.27
CA LEU A 331 -2.98 21.15 8.73
C LEU A 331 -1.50 20.76 8.63
N TYR A 332 -0.83 21.16 7.55
CA TYR A 332 0.60 20.90 7.36
C TYR A 332 1.46 21.65 8.39
N ARG A 333 1.18 22.94 8.63
CA ARG A 333 1.94 23.72 9.62
C ARG A 333 1.70 23.20 11.03
N ALA A 334 0.46 22.87 11.38
CA ALA A 334 0.12 22.30 12.67
C ALA A 334 0.88 20.99 12.93
N ASN A 335 0.96 20.10 11.94
CA ASN A 335 1.76 18.88 12.03
C ASN A 335 3.26 19.19 12.23
N HIS A 336 3.81 20.17 11.50
CA HIS A 336 5.21 20.59 11.66
C HIS A 336 5.50 21.20 13.04
N LEU A 337 4.53 21.89 13.63
CA LEU A 337 4.61 22.43 15.00
C LEU A 337 4.33 21.35 16.06
N GLY A 338 4.07 20.11 15.66
CA GLY A 338 3.71 19.03 16.59
C GLY A 338 2.34 19.20 17.24
N LEU A 339 1.49 20.08 16.73
CA LEU A 339 0.15 20.30 17.25
C LEU A 339 -0.73 19.10 16.91
N VAL A 340 -1.24 18.48 17.96
CA VAL A 340 -2.04 17.27 17.86
C VAL A 340 -3.53 17.65 17.89
N HIS A 341 -4.28 17.08 16.94
CA HIS A 341 -5.72 17.32 16.84
C HIS A 341 -6.44 16.85 18.12
N GLY A 342 -7.48 17.57 18.55
CA GLY A 342 -8.17 17.44 19.85
C GLY A 342 -8.63 16.03 20.27
N PHE A 343 -8.54 15.04 19.38
CA PHE A 343 -8.57 13.62 19.71
C PHE A 343 -7.55 13.20 20.78
N MET A 344 -6.45 13.95 20.96
CA MET A 344 -5.42 13.69 21.98
C MET A 344 -5.38 14.74 23.10
N ARG A 345 -6.51 15.39 23.43
CA ARG A 345 -6.57 16.17 24.69
C ARG A 345 -6.32 15.21 25.88
N PRO A 346 -5.53 15.59 26.91
CA PRO A 346 -5.30 14.76 28.10
C PRO A 346 -6.62 14.31 28.72
N PHE A 347 -6.64 13.13 29.34
CA PHE A 347 -7.78 12.68 30.13
C PHE A 347 -7.71 13.33 31.51
N SER A 348 -8.85 13.85 31.98
CA SER A 348 -9.00 14.36 33.34
C SER A 348 -9.34 13.23 34.32
N ASP A 349 -9.12 13.45 35.62
CA ASP A 349 -9.47 12.50 36.67
C ASP A 349 -10.97 12.17 36.69
N ASP A 350 -11.81 13.14 36.33
CA ASP A 350 -13.26 12.94 36.17
C ASP A 350 -13.61 12.05 34.98
N GLU A 351 -12.91 12.18 33.86
CA GLU A 351 -13.08 11.29 32.71
C GLU A 351 -12.61 9.87 33.04
N ASP A 352 -11.53 9.71 33.80
CA ASP A 352 -11.07 8.41 34.29
C ASP A 352 -12.08 7.76 35.22
N ARG A 353 -12.64 8.53 36.16
CA ARG A 353 -13.71 8.08 37.06
C ARG A 353 -14.98 7.71 36.29
N ALA A 354 -15.39 8.51 35.32
CA ALA A 354 -16.53 8.22 34.46
C ALA A 354 -16.33 6.92 33.65
N ILE A 355 -15.11 6.66 33.16
CA ILE A 355 -14.76 5.41 32.46
C ILE A 355 -14.82 4.20 33.40
N ARG A 356 -14.31 4.32 34.63
CA ARG A 356 -14.40 3.27 35.65
C ARG A 356 -15.85 2.94 36.00
N ASN A 357 -16.65 3.96 36.31
CA ASN A 357 -18.05 3.80 36.69
C ASN A 357 -18.85 3.18 35.53
N ALA A 358 -18.62 3.65 34.30
CA ALA A 358 -19.22 3.08 33.11
C ALA A 358 -18.86 1.60 32.92
N TRP A 359 -17.62 1.21 33.21
CA TRP A 359 -17.17 -0.18 33.12
C TRP A 359 -17.89 -1.06 34.15
N THR A 360 -17.96 -0.63 35.41
CA THR A 360 -18.62 -1.35 36.51
C THR A 360 -20.12 -1.52 36.30
N HIS A 361 -20.80 -0.45 35.89
CA HIS A 361 -22.27 -0.37 35.76
C HIS A 361 -22.78 -0.70 34.35
N GLY A 362 -21.91 -1.22 33.47
CA GLY A 362 -22.35 -1.81 32.21
C GLY A 362 -22.68 -0.81 31.10
N VAL A 363 -22.37 0.48 31.27
CA VAL A 363 -22.62 1.52 30.25
C VAL A 363 -21.80 1.24 28.97
N SER A 364 -22.38 1.47 27.79
CA SER A 364 -21.68 1.18 26.54
C SER A 364 -20.54 2.17 26.28
N MET A 365 -19.43 1.70 25.72
CA MET A 365 -18.27 2.55 25.37
C MET A 365 -18.64 3.72 24.46
N VAL A 366 -19.67 3.56 23.62
CA VAL A 366 -20.10 4.62 22.72
C VAL A 366 -20.94 5.68 23.44
N ASP A 367 -21.72 5.28 24.44
CA ASP A 367 -22.48 6.25 25.26
C ASP A 367 -21.52 7.06 26.12
N VAL A 368 -20.45 6.44 26.65
CA VAL A 368 -19.33 7.15 27.31
C VAL A 368 -18.64 8.10 26.34
N ALA A 369 -18.35 7.66 25.12
CA ALA A 369 -17.73 8.50 24.10
C ALA A 369 -18.57 9.74 23.76
N GLN A 370 -19.89 9.56 23.65
CA GLN A 370 -20.85 10.66 23.45
C GLN A 370 -20.89 11.59 24.67
N ALA A 371 -20.94 11.05 25.89
CA ALA A 371 -20.96 11.83 27.14
C ALA A 371 -19.70 12.69 27.33
N LEU A 372 -18.54 12.19 26.90
CA LEU A 372 -17.25 12.87 27.02
C LEU A 372 -16.89 13.74 25.79
N GLY A 373 -17.69 13.68 24.73
CA GLY A 373 -17.39 14.37 23.47
C GLY A 373 -16.12 13.86 22.79
N ARG A 374 -15.83 12.56 22.90
CA ARG A 374 -14.62 11.90 22.36
C ARG A 374 -14.98 10.79 21.37
N ASP A 375 -13.99 10.38 20.57
CA ASP A 375 -14.14 9.22 19.69
C ASP A 375 -14.12 7.89 20.49
N PRO A 376 -15.01 6.93 20.21
CA PRO A 376 -15.04 5.65 20.92
C PRO A 376 -13.73 4.86 20.90
N ALA A 377 -12.93 4.95 19.83
CA ALA A 377 -11.64 4.27 19.74
C ALA A 377 -10.60 4.89 20.70
N VAL A 378 -10.70 6.20 20.98
CA VAL A 378 -9.85 6.90 21.94
C VAL A 378 -10.20 6.46 23.37
N ILE A 379 -11.49 6.38 23.70
CA ILE A 379 -11.97 5.85 24.99
C ILE A 379 -11.50 4.41 25.17
N GLY A 380 -11.66 3.54 24.16
CA GLY A 380 -11.26 2.13 24.26
C GLY A 380 -9.77 1.94 24.53
N LYS A 381 -8.90 2.69 23.86
CA LYS A 381 -7.44 2.65 24.09
C LYS A 381 -7.06 3.16 25.47
N HIS A 382 -7.68 4.25 25.92
CA HIS A 382 -7.41 4.82 27.23
C HIS A 382 -7.89 3.92 28.36
N ALA A 383 -9.12 3.42 28.26
CA ALA A 383 -9.71 2.48 29.22
C ALA A 383 -8.86 1.20 29.35
N ALA A 384 -8.32 0.68 28.25
CA ALA A 384 -7.42 -0.46 28.27
C ALA A 384 -6.08 -0.19 28.99
N ARG A 385 -5.61 1.06 28.98
CA ARG A 385 -4.38 1.50 29.66
C ARG A 385 -4.58 1.66 31.17
N ILE A 386 -5.76 2.11 31.60
CA ILE A 386 -6.12 2.23 33.03
C ILE A 386 -6.74 0.95 33.61
N GLY A 387 -6.79 -0.16 32.86
CA GLY A 387 -7.22 -1.48 33.34
C GLY A 387 -8.70 -1.83 33.13
N TYR A 388 -9.50 -0.95 32.54
CA TYR A 388 -10.96 -1.11 32.39
C TYR A 388 -11.35 -1.42 30.93
N ARG A 389 -10.90 -2.56 30.40
CA ARG A 389 -11.17 -2.96 29.01
C ARG A 389 -12.65 -3.25 28.80
N PHE A 390 -13.32 -2.51 27.92
CA PHE A 390 -14.77 -2.69 27.66
C PHE A 390 -15.13 -4.03 26.99
N ASN A 391 -14.14 -4.75 26.44
CA ASN A 391 -14.29 -6.10 25.88
C ASN A 391 -13.81 -7.21 26.83
N ASP A 392 -13.46 -6.88 28.08
CA ASP A 392 -13.04 -7.86 29.06
C ASP A 392 -14.19 -8.83 29.42
N PRO A 393 -14.01 -10.15 29.28
CA PRO A 393 -14.98 -11.13 29.74
C PRO A 393 -15.32 -11.01 31.23
N ALA A 394 -14.39 -10.55 32.05
CA ALA A 394 -14.51 -10.39 33.50
C ALA A 394 -15.29 -9.12 33.92
N ARG A 395 -15.81 -8.35 32.97
CA ARG A 395 -16.61 -7.15 33.27
C ARG A 395 -17.88 -7.49 34.08
N PRO A 396 -18.10 -6.86 35.26
CA PRO A 396 -19.17 -7.20 36.20
C PRO A 396 -20.58 -7.16 35.63
N SER A 397 -20.87 -6.16 34.78
CA SER A 397 -22.18 -6.02 34.16
C SER A 397 -22.03 -5.68 32.68
N ARG A 398 -22.89 -6.30 31.85
CA ARG A 398 -23.00 -6.01 30.42
C ARG A 398 -24.29 -5.24 30.21
N GLY A 399 -24.18 -4.01 29.71
CA GLY A 399 -25.34 -3.16 29.47
C GLY A 399 -26.37 -3.80 28.52
N PRO A 400 -27.64 -3.36 28.59
CA PRO A 400 -28.72 -3.92 27.81
C PRO A 400 -28.47 -3.82 26.30
N ARG A 401 -28.83 -4.88 25.56
CA ARG A 401 -28.58 -5.08 24.11
C ARG A 401 -29.59 -4.38 23.19
N THR A 402 -30.44 -3.50 23.72
CA THR A 402 -31.59 -2.89 23.01
C THR A 402 -31.22 -1.66 22.15
N ARG A 403 -32.12 -1.28 21.21
CA ARG A 403 -31.92 -0.16 20.25
C ARG A 403 -31.77 1.20 20.97
N ARG A 404 -30.84 2.04 20.46
CA ARG A 404 -30.44 3.34 21.05
C ARG A 404 -31.52 4.42 21.11
N ALA A 405 -32.52 4.37 20.23
CA ALA A 405 -33.42 5.50 19.97
C ALA A 405 -34.33 5.89 21.16
N SER A 406 -34.44 5.05 22.18
CA SER A 406 -35.38 5.21 23.29
C SER A 406 -34.70 5.33 24.66
N ARG A 407 -33.42 5.71 24.72
CA ARG A 407 -32.67 5.91 25.98
C ARG A 407 -32.49 7.39 26.30
N ALA A 408 -32.55 7.71 27.59
CA ALA A 408 -32.08 9.00 28.08
C ALA A 408 -30.58 9.17 27.74
N PRO A 409 -30.14 10.35 27.27
CA PRO A 409 -28.75 10.59 26.92
C PRO A 409 -27.88 10.52 28.18
N VAL A 410 -26.83 9.71 28.13
CA VAL A 410 -25.82 9.62 29.19
C VAL A 410 -24.97 10.88 29.16
N THR A 411 -24.88 11.59 30.28
CA THR A 411 -24.03 12.78 30.47
C THR A 411 -22.85 12.46 31.38
N LEU A 412 -21.80 13.30 31.35
CA LEU A 412 -20.67 13.18 32.28
C LEU A 412 -21.15 13.17 33.74
N GLU A 413 -22.05 14.09 34.10
CA GLU A 413 -22.64 14.16 35.45
C GLU A 413 -23.34 12.86 35.84
N SER A 414 -24.11 12.26 34.93
CA SER A 414 -24.78 10.98 35.19
C SER A 414 -23.81 9.82 35.39
N LEU A 415 -22.64 9.83 34.72
CA LEU A 415 -21.60 8.81 34.89
C LEU A 415 -20.83 8.98 36.19
N LEU A 416 -20.61 10.23 36.61
CA LEU A 416 -19.96 10.55 37.88
C LEU A 416 -20.87 10.21 39.08
N ALA A 417 -22.18 10.35 38.92
CA ALA A 417 -23.18 10.02 39.95
C ALA A 417 -23.42 8.51 40.15
N LEU A 418 -22.86 7.66 39.27
CA LEU A 418 -22.84 6.21 39.47
C LEU A 418 -21.76 5.87 40.51
N ASP A 419 -22.11 5.86 41.80
CA ASP A 419 -21.18 5.62 42.90
C ASP A 419 -20.35 4.32 42.73
N PRO A 420 -19.08 4.29 43.19
CA PRO A 420 -18.35 3.05 43.38
C PRO A 420 -18.89 2.31 44.61
N PRO A 421 -19.01 0.97 44.60
CA PRO A 421 -19.15 0.26 45.86
C PRO A 421 -17.85 0.44 46.64
N ASP A 422 -17.94 0.97 47.86
CA ASP A 422 -16.89 0.90 48.86
C ASP A 422 -16.37 -0.55 48.94
N LEU A 423 -15.10 -0.76 48.55
CA LEU A 423 -14.35 -1.95 48.96
C LEU A 423 -12.98 -1.49 49.46
N PRO A 424 -12.59 -1.88 50.69
CA PRO A 424 -11.30 -1.52 51.25
C PRO A 424 -10.18 -2.23 50.49
N ILE A 425 -9.06 -1.53 50.35
CA ILE A 425 -7.79 -2.12 49.91
C ILE A 425 -7.38 -3.13 50.99
N ALA A 426 -7.56 -4.42 50.72
CA ALA A 426 -6.91 -5.48 51.49
C ALA A 426 -5.53 -5.77 50.87
N ALA A 427 -4.53 -5.86 51.75
CA ALA A 427 -3.10 -6.01 51.49
C ALA A 427 -2.71 -7.25 50.68
#